data_AF-A0A8I0E4L8-F1
#
_entry.id   AF-A0A8I0E4L8-F1
#
_cell.length_a   1.000
_cell.length_b   1.000
_cell.length_c   1.000
_cell.angle_alpha   90.00
_cell.angle_beta   90.00
_cell.angle_gamma   90.00
#
_symmetry.space_group_name_H-M   'P 1'
#
loop_
_entity.id
_entity.type
_entity.pdbx_description
1 polymer ?
#
loop_
_entity_poly.entity_id
_entity_poly.type
_entity_poly.pdbx_seq_one_letter_code
_entity_poly.pdbx_strand_id
1 'polypeptide(L)'
;MNICIIGTGYVGLVTAACFAEMGNNVECVDVNDAVVEQLQHGRVHIYEPGLEEIVRRNIDAGRLSFTTDLATAMRDKLFLFCCVGTPEGPDGSADLSFVEQAARDIGKNLSQYAIIVNKSTVPVGTADWVRSIIQEELDARGVSVEFDVVSNPEFLKEGDAVNDFMKPDRVIVGTDNVRTAELLRALYAPYARSREKLIVMGVRSAEMTKYAANCMLTTK
;
A
#
# COMPACT_ATOMS: atom_id res chain seq x y z
N MET A 1 -8.69 6.29 10.31
CA MET A 1 -9.25 6.22 8.94
C MET A 1 -9.46 4.75 8.56
N ASN A 2 -10.21 4.46 7.49
CA ASN A 2 -10.45 3.10 7.00
C ASN A 2 -9.52 2.81 5.80
N ILE A 3 -8.74 1.73 5.88
CA ILE A 3 -7.68 1.40 4.94
C ILE A 3 -7.81 -0.06 4.50
N CYS A 4 -7.66 -0.32 3.20
CA CYS A 4 -7.45 -1.66 2.65
C CYS A 4 -5.96 -1.80 2.26
N ILE A 5 -5.33 -2.91 2.65
CA ILE A 5 -3.98 -3.28 2.22
C ILE A 5 -4.06 -4.53 1.35
N ILE A 6 -3.53 -4.48 0.14
CA ILE A 6 -3.56 -5.56 -0.84
C ILE A 6 -2.16 -6.16 -0.93
N GLY A 7 -2.02 -7.43 -0.55
CA GLY A 7 -0.76 -8.13 -0.36
C GLY A 7 -0.28 -8.04 1.08
N THR A 8 0.01 -9.19 1.68
CA THR A 8 0.47 -9.30 3.09
C THR A 8 1.91 -9.75 3.23
N GLY A 9 2.71 -9.61 2.18
CA GLY A 9 4.17 -9.75 2.28
C GLY A 9 4.80 -8.67 3.17
N TYR A 10 6.14 -8.61 3.19
CA TYR A 10 6.91 -7.75 4.09
C TYR A 10 6.40 -6.30 4.17
N VAL A 11 6.30 -5.63 3.02
CA VAL A 11 5.85 -4.24 2.91
C VAL A 11 4.40 -4.08 3.38
N GLY A 12 3.51 -4.95 2.91
CA GLY A 12 2.07 -4.86 3.18
C GLY A 12 1.75 -5.07 4.65
N LEU A 13 2.27 -6.15 5.25
CA LEU A 13 1.97 -6.48 6.63
C LEU A 13 2.55 -5.47 7.62
N VAL A 14 3.77 -4.99 7.41
CA VAL A 14 4.35 -3.92 8.25
C VAL A 14 3.52 -2.63 8.12
N THR A 15 3.19 -2.24 6.88
CA THR A 15 2.36 -1.05 6.63
C THR A 15 1.00 -1.16 7.33
N ALA A 16 0.35 -2.33 7.23
CA ALA A 16 -0.93 -2.59 7.86
C ALA A 16 -0.87 -2.49 9.39
N ALA A 17 0.08 -3.21 9.99
CA ALA A 17 0.25 -3.27 11.43
C ALA A 17 0.55 -1.89 12.01
N CYS A 18 1.44 -1.13 11.39
CA CYS A 18 1.78 0.22 11.84
C CYS A 18 0.63 1.22 11.65
N PHE A 19 -0.13 1.15 10.55
CA PHE A 19 -1.32 1.99 10.41
C PHE A 19 -2.39 1.67 11.48
N ALA A 20 -2.62 0.39 11.77
CA ALA A 20 -3.55 -0.03 12.81
C ALA A 20 -3.09 0.43 14.21
N GLU A 21 -1.78 0.37 14.46
CA GLU A 21 -1.16 0.87 15.69
C GLU A 21 -1.37 2.37 15.88
N MET A 22 -1.45 3.14 14.79
CA MET A 22 -1.80 4.57 14.80
C MET A 22 -3.30 4.85 14.93
N GLY A 23 -4.12 3.84 15.18
CA GLY A 23 -5.56 3.98 15.43
C GLY A 23 -6.42 3.94 14.17
N ASN A 24 -5.89 3.48 13.02
CA ASN A 24 -6.69 3.24 11.82
C ASN A 24 -7.39 1.88 11.87
N ASN A 25 -8.51 1.76 11.16
CA ASN A 25 -9.15 0.47 10.90
C ASN A 25 -8.58 -0.06 9.58
N VAL A 26 -7.85 -1.16 9.65
CA VAL A 26 -7.08 -1.72 8.54
C VAL A 26 -7.58 -3.13 8.25
N GLU A 27 -7.90 -3.37 6.99
CA GLU A 27 -8.28 -4.68 6.49
C GLU A 27 -7.29 -5.11 5.43
N CYS A 28 -6.69 -6.28 5.62
CA CYS A 28 -5.65 -6.82 4.77
C CYS A 28 -6.22 -7.92 3.89
N VAL A 29 -5.80 -7.93 2.63
CA VAL A 29 -6.19 -8.90 1.62
C VAL A 29 -4.98 -9.64 1.12
N ASP A 30 -5.04 -10.96 1.13
CA ASP A 30 -4.07 -11.81 0.43
C ASP A 30 -4.82 -12.91 -0.33
N VAL A 31 -4.25 -13.37 -1.44
CA VAL A 31 -4.85 -14.46 -2.24
C VAL A 31 -4.57 -15.83 -1.65
N ASN A 32 -3.62 -15.93 -0.72
CA ASN A 32 -3.23 -17.19 -0.10
C ASN A 32 -4.03 -17.45 1.19
N ASP A 33 -5.00 -18.36 1.12
CA ASP A 33 -5.86 -18.75 2.25
C ASP A 33 -5.04 -19.17 3.48
N ALA A 34 -3.94 -19.92 3.30
CA ALA A 34 -3.12 -20.40 4.40
C ALA A 34 -2.38 -19.26 5.11
N VAL A 35 -1.97 -18.23 4.36
CA VAL A 35 -1.36 -17.01 4.93
C VAL A 35 -2.41 -16.23 5.73
N VAL A 36 -3.60 -16.04 5.16
CA VAL A 36 -4.69 -15.32 5.84
C VAL A 36 -5.13 -16.05 7.11
N GLU A 37 -5.29 -17.37 7.07
CA GLU A 37 -5.63 -18.17 8.26
C GLU A 37 -4.59 -18.00 9.37
N GLN A 38 -3.29 -18.03 9.04
CA GLN A 38 -2.23 -17.79 10.03
C GLN A 38 -2.32 -16.39 10.64
N LEU A 39 -2.51 -15.37 9.81
CA LEU A 39 -2.59 -13.97 10.24
C LEU A 39 -3.84 -13.69 11.09
N GLN A 40 -4.99 -14.32 10.79
CA GLN A 40 -6.20 -14.24 11.61
C GLN A 40 -5.98 -14.80 13.03
N HIS A 41 -5.07 -15.76 13.19
CA HIS A 41 -4.65 -16.28 14.49
C HIS A 41 -3.46 -15.52 15.10
N GLY A 42 -3.10 -14.35 14.55
CA GLY A 42 -1.98 -13.53 15.01
C GLY A 42 -0.63 -14.24 14.89
N ARG A 43 -0.45 -15.10 13.89
CA ARG A 43 0.82 -15.76 13.56
C ARG A 43 1.38 -15.13 12.29
N VAL A 44 2.52 -14.48 12.40
CA VAL A 44 3.14 -13.77 11.28
C VAL A 44 4.02 -14.74 10.48
N HIS A 45 3.88 -14.72 9.16
CA HIS A 45 4.57 -15.65 8.23
C HIS A 45 5.92 -15.11 7.72
N ILE A 46 6.32 -13.92 8.17
CA ILE A 46 7.61 -13.28 7.89
C ILE A 46 8.38 -13.04 9.19
N TYR A 47 9.70 -12.94 9.10
CA TYR A 47 10.50 -12.53 10.25
C TYR A 47 10.68 -11.01 10.25
N GLU A 48 10.08 -10.34 11.22
CA GLU A 48 10.30 -8.92 11.48
C GLU A 48 10.19 -8.62 12.98
N PRO A 49 11.25 -8.10 13.64
CA PRO A 49 11.25 -7.86 15.07
C PRO A 49 10.09 -6.97 15.54
N GLY A 50 9.33 -7.46 16.52
CA GLY A 50 8.20 -6.72 17.12
C GLY A 50 6.89 -6.73 16.31
N LEU A 51 6.90 -7.20 15.05
CA LEU A 51 5.71 -7.17 14.20
C LEU A 51 4.58 -8.07 14.73
N GLU A 52 4.88 -9.29 15.19
CA GLU A 52 3.86 -10.23 15.68
C GLU A 52 3.08 -9.67 16.89
N GLU A 53 3.76 -8.97 17.79
CA GLU A 53 3.12 -8.33 18.95
C GLU A 53 2.16 -7.20 18.50
N ILE A 54 2.59 -6.36 17.55
CA ILE A 54 1.77 -5.28 17.00
C ILE A 54 0.54 -5.87 16.28
N VAL A 55 0.72 -6.94 15.49
CA VAL A 55 -0.38 -7.62 14.79
C VAL A 55 -1.39 -8.15 15.80
N ARG A 56 -0.97 -8.94 16.79
CA ARG A 56 -1.86 -9.48 17.83
C ARG A 56 -2.64 -8.40 18.56
N ARG A 57 -1.93 -7.37 19.04
CA ARG A 57 -2.56 -6.26 19.77
C ARG A 57 -3.62 -5.54 18.95
N ASN A 58 -3.42 -5.37 17.63
CA ASN A 58 -4.37 -4.68 16.78
C ASN A 58 -5.52 -5.58 16.28
N ILE A 59 -5.32 -6.90 16.21
CA ILE A 59 -6.41 -7.87 16.05
C ILE A 59 -7.30 -7.82 17.30
N ASP A 60 -6.72 -7.95 18.50
CA ASP A 60 -7.46 -7.92 19.78
C ASP A 60 -8.23 -6.62 19.97
N ALA A 61 -7.68 -5.50 19.48
CA ALA A 61 -8.33 -4.20 19.54
C ALA A 61 -9.36 -3.95 18.41
N GLY A 62 -9.60 -4.92 17.52
CA GLY A 62 -10.56 -4.82 16.42
C GLY A 62 -10.18 -3.82 15.33
N ARG A 63 -8.90 -3.45 15.23
CA ARG A 63 -8.38 -2.47 14.25
C ARG A 63 -7.66 -3.10 13.06
N LEU A 64 -7.31 -4.38 13.15
CA LEU A 64 -6.61 -5.12 12.10
C LEU A 64 -7.35 -6.43 11.82
N SER A 65 -7.78 -6.63 10.58
CA SER A 65 -8.40 -7.86 10.11
C SER A 65 -7.76 -8.35 8.81
N PHE A 66 -7.95 -9.64 8.52
CA PHE A 66 -7.39 -10.30 7.34
C PHE A 66 -8.50 -11.10 6.63
N THR A 67 -8.52 -11.04 5.31
CA THR A 67 -9.48 -11.75 4.45
C THR A 67 -8.84 -12.09 3.10
N THR A 68 -9.48 -12.97 2.34
CA THR A 68 -9.12 -13.27 0.95
C THR A 68 -10.06 -12.58 -0.04
N ASP A 69 -11.14 -11.96 0.45
CA ASP A 69 -12.14 -11.26 -0.34
C ASP A 69 -11.81 -9.76 -0.46
N LEU A 70 -11.22 -9.38 -1.59
CA LEU A 70 -10.93 -7.98 -1.91
C LEU A 70 -12.20 -7.11 -2.00
N ALA A 71 -13.28 -7.64 -2.58
CA ALA A 71 -14.50 -6.87 -2.84
C ALA A 71 -15.16 -6.44 -1.53
N THR A 72 -15.15 -7.31 -0.53
CA THR A 72 -15.61 -6.97 0.82
C THR A 72 -14.62 -6.05 1.54
N ALA A 73 -13.32 -6.33 1.46
CA ALA A 73 -12.28 -5.54 2.14
C ALA A 73 -12.18 -4.09 1.68
N MET A 74 -12.45 -3.81 0.40
CA MET A 74 -12.38 -2.45 -0.14
C MET A 74 -13.64 -1.60 0.12
N ARG A 75 -14.73 -2.22 0.62
CA ARG A 75 -15.99 -1.51 0.89
C ARG A 75 -15.80 -0.47 1.99
N ASP A 76 -16.39 0.70 1.79
CA ASP A 76 -16.29 1.87 2.69
C ASP A 76 -14.84 2.29 3.07
N LYS A 77 -13.82 1.90 2.29
CA LYS A 77 -12.43 2.32 2.48
C LYS A 77 -12.07 3.47 1.54
N LEU A 78 -11.40 4.47 2.10
CA LEU A 78 -10.89 5.61 1.33
C LEU A 78 -9.55 5.31 0.67
N PHE A 79 -8.68 4.55 1.34
CA PHE A 79 -7.34 4.21 0.83
C PHE A 79 -7.23 2.73 0.53
N LEU A 80 -6.76 2.41 -0.66
CA LEU A 80 -6.47 1.05 -1.12
C LEU A 80 -4.98 0.97 -1.46
N PHE A 81 -4.17 0.41 -0.56
CA PHE A 81 -2.72 0.30 -0.78
C PHE A 81 -2.39 -0.99 -1.52
N CYS A 82 -1.84 -0.86 -2.72
CA CYS A 82 -1.26 -1.98 -3.47
C CYS A 82 0.18 -2.22 -2.98
N CYS A 83 0.35 -3.31 -2.23
CA CYS A 83 1.62 -3.74 -1.61
C CYS A 83 2.06 -5.12 -2.10
N VAL A 84 1.61 -5.53 -3.28
CA VAL A 84 1.96 -6.83 -3.89
C VAL A 84 3.41 -6.85 -4.36
N GLY A 85 3.98 -8.05 -4.48
CA GLY A 85 5.34 -8.22 -4.97
C GLY A 85 5.50 -7.79 -6.43
N THR A 86 6.71 -7.34 -6.77
CA THR A 86 7.13 -7.00 -8.13
C THR A 86 8.49 -7.65 -8.39
N PRO A 87 8.53 -8.99 -8.45
CA PRO A 87 9.79 -9.72 -8.62
C PRO A 87 10.44 -9.42 -9.98
N GLU A 88 11.69 -9.83 -10.13
CA GLU A 88 12.39 -9.75 -11.42
C GLU A 88 11.79 -10.77 -12.41
N GLY A 89 11.44 -10.30 -13.60
CA GLY A 89 10.97 -11.11 -14.72
C GLY A 89 12.13 -11.77 -15.49
N PRO A 90 11.84 -12.64 -16.47
CA PRO A 90 12.85 -13.40 -17.19
C PRO A 90 13.89 -12.57 -17.95
N ASP A 91 13.58 -11.32 -18.28
CA ASP A 91 14.44 -10.38 -19.00
C ASP A 91 15.07 -9.30 -18.09
N GLY A 92 14.90 -9.43 -16.76
CA GLY A 92 15.38 -8.46 -15.78
C GLY A 92 14.45 -7.28 -15.53
N SER A 93 13.33 -7.18 -16.24
CA SER A 93 12.30 -6.17 -15.97
C SER A 93 11.52 -6.49 -14.69
N ALA A 94 10.81 -5.52 -14.13
CA ALA A 94 9.91 -5.77 -13.02
C ALA A 94 8.66 -6.51 -13.53
N ASP A 95 8.33 -7.66 -12.95
CA ASP A 95 7.06 -8.34 -13.18
C ASP A 95 5.93 -7.58 -12.48
N LEU A 96 5.03 -7.02 -13.28
CA LEU A 96 3.89 -6.23 -12.80
C LEU A 96 2.57 -7.01 -12.85
N SER A 97 2.58 -8.31 -13.12
CA SER A 97 1.38 -9.13 -13.22
C SER A 97 0.50 -9.07 -11.96
N PHE A 98 1.11 -9.07 -10.77
CA PHE A 98 0.37 -8.93 -9.51
C PHE A 98 -0.26 -7.54 -9.34
N VAL A 99 0.43 -6.49 -9.81
CA VAL A 99 -0.07 -5.11 -9.78
C VAL A 99 -1.25 -4.94 -10.75
N GLU A 100 -1.13 -5.51 -11.96
CA GLU A 100 -2.22 -5.55 -12.95
C GLU A 100 -3.43 -6.29 -12.40
N GLN A 101 -3.24 -7.48 -11.83
CA GLN A 101 -4.33 -8.27 -11.27
C GLN A 101 -5.05 -7.50 -10.15
N ALA A 102 -4.30 -6.90 -9.21
CA ALA A 102 -4.88 -6.05 -8.18
C ALA A 102 -5.65 -4.86 -8.76
N ALA A 103 -5.11 -4.19 -9.79
CA ALA A 103 -5.78 -3.08 -10.47
C ALA A 103 -7.09 -3.51 -11.14
N ARG A 104 -7.11 -4.66 -11.83
CA ARG A 104 -8.33 -5.22 -12.44
C ARG A 104 -9.37 -5.58 -11.38
N ASP A 105 -8.96 -6.22 -10.29
CA ASP A 105 -9.90 -6.62 -9.25
C ASP A 105 -10.47 -5.42 -8.48
N ILE A 106 -9.67 -4.38 -8.26
CA ILE A 106 -10.17 -3.08 -7.78
C ILE A 106 -11.20 -2.53 -8.78
N GLY A 107 -10.84 -2.42 -10.07
CA GLY A 107 -11.71 -1.85 -11.09
C GLY A 107 -13.05 -2.60 -11.26
N LYS A 108 -13.06 -3.91 -11.07
CA LYS A 108 -14.27 -4.74 -11.10
C LYS A 108 -15.23 -4.49 -9.92
N ASN A 109 -14.70 -4.05 -8.77
CA ASN A 109 -15.47 -3.97 -7.52
C ASN A 109 -15.63 -2.53 -6.98
N LEU A 110 -14.88 -1.57 -7.51
CA LEU A 110 -14.91 -0.18 -7.06
C LEU A 110 -16.30 0.42 -7.27
N SER A 111 -16.88 0.96 -6.20
CA SER A 111 -18.27 1.44 -6.17
C SER A 111 -18.42 2.84 -5.57
N GLN A 112 -17.31 3.44 -5.10
CA GLN A 112 -17.25 4.72 -4.44
C GLN A 112 -15.88 5.35 -4.64
N TYR A 113 -15.75 6.64 -4.30
CA TYR A 113 -14.44 7.29 -4.37
C TYR A 113 -13.40 6.61 -3.49
N ALA A 114 -12.24 6.31 -4.08
CA ALA A 114 -11.09 5.76 -3.39
C ALA A 114 -9.78 6.34 -3.95
N ILE A 115 -8.75 6.28 -3.12
CA ILE A 115 -7.37 6.60 -3.46
C ILE A 115 -6.60 5.28 -3.51
N ILE A 116 -6.21 4.87 -4.71
CA ILE A 116 -5.36 3.71 -4.94
C ILE A 116 -3.91 4.15 -4.77
N VAL A 117 -3.24 3.57 -3.78
CA VAL A 117 -1.88 3.93 -3.40
C VAL A 117 -0.93 2.83 -3.85
N ASN A 118 -0.16 3.09 -4.90
CA ASN A 118 0.91 2.19 -5.34
C ASN A 118 2.07 2.30 -4.35
N LYS A 119 2.22 1.27 -3.52
CA LYS A 119 3.30 1.15 -2.54
C LYS A 119 4.38 0.16 -2.96
N SER A 120 4.02 -0.83 -3.78
CA SER A 120 4.96 -1.69 -4.49
C SER A 120 6.03 -0.88 -5.23
N THR A 121 7.25 -1.41 -5.31
CA THR A 121 8.33 -0.77 -6.08
C THR A 121 8.08 -1.01 -7.56
N VAL A 122 7.63 0.02 -8.28
CA VAL A 122 7.17 -0.10 -9.67
C VAL A 122 7.89 0.88 -10.60
N PRO A 123 8.18 0.51 -11.86
CA PRO A 123 8.79 1.41 -12.83
C PRO A 123 7.99 2.70 -13.06
N VAL A 124 8.67 3.72 -13.55
CA VAL A 124 8.04 5.02 -13.87
C VAL A 124 6.96 4.86 -14.93
N GLY A 125 5.78 5.43 -14.68
CA GLY A 125 4.58 5.33 -15.52
C GLY A 125 3.59 4.26 -15.09
N THR A 126 3.91 3.46 -14.07
CA THR A 126 3.03 2.37 -13.61
C THR A 126 1.73 2.90 -13.02
N ALA A 127 1.73 4.04 -12.33
CA ALA A 127 0.50 4.65 -11.83
C ALA A 127 -0.47 5.08 -12.96
N ASP A 128 0.06 5.57 -14.09
CA ASP A 128 -0.76 5.91 -15.26
C ASP A 128 -1.40 4.66 -15.87
N TRP A 129 -0.63 3.56 -15.92
CA TRP A 129 -1.11 2.25 -16.40
C TRP A 129 -2.13 1.61 -15.46
N VAL A 130 -1.90 1.64 -14.14
CA VAL A 130 -2.90 1.21 -13.15
C VAL A 130 -4.19 2.00 -13.28
N ARG A 131 -4.11 3.32 -13.52
CA ARG A 131 -5.28 4.16 -13.77
C ARG A 131 -6.05 3.72 -15.02
N SER A 132 -5.36 3.41 -16.12
CA SER A 132 -6.03 2.94 -17.34
C SER A 132 -6.72 1.60 -17.13
N ILE A 133 -6.08 0.65 -16.45
CA ILE A 133 -6.67 -0.67 -16.14
C ILE A 133 -7.95 -0.52 -15.32
N ILE A 134 -7.91 0.28 -14.24
CA ILE A 134 -9.10 0.50 -13.40
C ILE A 134 -10.22 1.15 -14.22
N GLN A 135 -9.89 2.13 -15.06
CA GLN A 135 -10.87 2.80 -15.92
C GLN A 135 -11.50 1.83 -16.94
N GLU A 136 -10.72 0.95 -17.57
CA GLU A 136 -11.22 -0.08 -18.48
C GLU A 136 -12.29 -0.96 -17.83
N GLU A 137 -12.07 -1.39 -16.58
CA GLU A 137 -13.04 -2.22 -15.84
C GLU A 137 -14.29 -1.43 -15.44
N LEU A 138 -14.16 -0.15 -15.09
CA LEU A 138 -15.32 0.73 -14.82
C LEU A 138 -16.16 0.94 -16.08
N ASP A 139 -15.51 1.19 -17.22
CA ASP A 139 -16.15 1.34 -18.52
C ASP A 139 -16.87 0.05 -18.94
N ALA A 140 -16.22 -1.11 -18.75
CA ALA A 140 -16.81 -2.43 -19.02
C ALA A 140 -18.04 -2.71 -18.14
N ARG A 141 -18.06 -2.18 -16.92
CA ARG A 141 -19.22 -2.25 -16.01
C ARG A 141 -20.30 -1.21 -16.31
N GLY A 142 -20.01 -0.21 -17.15
CA GLY A 142 -20.92 0.89 -17.43
C GLY A 142 -21.19 1.80 -16.23
N VAL A 143 -20.23 1.93 -15.30
CA VAL A 143 -20.34 2.76 -14.11
C VAL A 143 -19.36 3.91 -14.14
N SER A 144 -19.73 5.05 -13.56
CA SER A 144 -18.85 6.21 -13.40
C SER A 144 -18.53 6.39 -11.92
N VAL A 145 -17.27 6.14 -11.55
CA VAL A 145 -16.76 6.28 -10.19
C VAL A 145 -15.47 7.09 -10.24
N GLU A 146 -15.40 8.19 -9.48
CA GLU A 146 -14.18 8.99 -9.35
C GLU A 146 -13.12 8.22 -8.54
N PHE A 147 -11.84 8.27 -8.92
CA PHE A 147 -10.74 7.72 -8.13
C PHE A 147 -9.41 8.40 -8.45
N ASP A 148 -8.47 8.32 -7.51
CA ASP A 148 -7.08 8.74 -7.72
C ASP A 148 -6.13 7.56 -7.65
N VAL A 149 -5.10 7.58 -8.48
CA VAL A 149 -3.94 6.68 -8.37
C VAL A 149 -2.74 7.52 -7.99
N VAL A 150 -2.05 7.13 -6.92
CA VAL A 150 -0.88 7.84 -6.37
C VAL A 150 0.28 6.89 -6.18
N SER A 151 1.49 7.44 -6.11
CA SER A 151 2.69 6.67 -5.76
C SER A 151 3.11 7.00 -4.32
N ASN A 152 3.23 5.99 -3.46
CA ASN A 152 3.78 6.12 -2.11
C ASN A 152 4.81 5.01 -1.86
N PRO A 153 6.02 5.15 -2.44
CA PRO A 153 7.03 4.13 -2.31
C PRO A 153 7.42 3.93 -0.84
N GLU A 154 7.82 2.71 -0.52
CA GLU A 154 8.36 2.35 0.79
C GLU A 154 9.89 2.52 0.82
N PHE A 155 10.48 2.71 2.01
CA PHE A 155 11.94 2.78 2.20
C PHE A 155 12.36 1.98 3.44
N LEU A 156 11.72 0.82 3.63
CA LEU A 156 11.87 -0.03 4.79
C LEU A 156 13.05 -0.98 4.60
N LYS A 157 13.80 -1.26 5.67
CA LYS A 157 14.84 -2.29 5.69
C LYS A 157 14.30 -3.58 6.29
N GLU A 158 14.66 -4.72 5.72
CA GLU A 158 14.39 -6.03 6.31
C GLU A 158 15.06 -6.16 7.69
N GLY A 159 14.28 -6.51 8.73
CA GLY A 159 14.75 -6.64 10.12
C GLY A 159 14.64 -5.37 10.96
N ASP A 160 14.22 -4.24 10.39
CA ASP A 160 14.01 -2.96 11.10
C ASP A 160 12.86 -2.12 10.52
N ALA A 161 11.98 -2.72 9.71
CA ALA A 161 10.91 -2.01 9.02
C ALA A 161 9.87 -1.43 9.96
N VAL A 162 9.57 -2.07 11.09
CA VAL A 162 8.65 -1.49 12.07
C VAL A 162 9.19 -0.13 12.54
N ASN A 163 10.49 -0.04 12.85
CA ASN A 163 11.10 1.21 13.27
C ASN A 163 11.18 2.22 12.12
N ASP A 164 11.59 1.79 10.93
CA ASP A 164 11.63 2.65 9.73
C ASP A 164 10.26 3.24 9.39
N PHE A 165 9.19 2.45 9.52
CA PHE A 165 7.83 2.90 9.24
C PHE A 165 7.31 3.84 10.32
N MET A 166 7.62 3.56 11.59
CA MET A 166 7.14 4.38 12.72
C MET A 166 7.93 5.69 12.88
N LYS A 167 9.19 5.72 12.42
CA LYS A 167 10.09 6.87 12.51
C LYS A 167 10.77 7.14 11.17
N PRO A 168 10.02 7.38 10.08
CA PRO A 168 10.62 7.54 8.77
C PRO A 168 11.44 8.83 8.73
N ASP A 169 12.53 8.83 7.96
CA ASP A 169 13.26 10.07 7.66
C ASP A 169 12.37 11.06 6.88
N ARG A 170 11.60 10.51 5.93
CA ARG A 170 10.69 11.16 4.99
C ARG A 170 9.64 10.18 4.50
N VAL A 171 8.47 10.69 4.10
CA VAL A 171 7.43 9.94 3.39
C VAL A 171 7.23 10.60 2.04
N ILE A 172 7.40 9.85 0.95
CA ILE A 172 7.23 10.35 -0.41
C ILE A 172 5.80 10.10 -0.87
N VAL A 173 5.14 11.12 -1.41
CA VAL A 173 3.83 11.00 -2.05
C VAL A 173 3.87 11.66 -3.43
N GLY A 174 3.61 10.86 -4.45
CA GLY A 174 3.44 11.28 -5.83
C GLY A 174 1.96 11.48 -6.13
N THR A 175 1.52 12.72 -6.29
CA THR A 175 0.16 13.08 -6.73
C THR A 175 0.11 14.50 -7.25
N ASP A 176 -0.70 14.74 -8.28
CA ASP A 176 -0.98 16.09 -8.80
C ASP A 176 -2.32 16.65 -8.26
N ASN A 177 -3.06 15.85 -7.49
CA ASN A 177 -4.34 16.22 -6.91
C ASN A 177 -4.14 16.76 -5.48
N VAL A 178 -4.43 18.06 -5.29
CA VAL A 178 -4.29 18.75 -4.00
C VAL A 178 -5.17 18.14 -2.91
N ARG A 179 -6.41 17.73 -3.23
CA ARG A 179 -7.32 17.05 -2.28
C ARG A 179 -6.69 15.76 -1.77
N THR A 180 -6.10 14.99 -2.67
CA THR A 180 -5.50 13.70 -2.38
C THR A 180 -4.21 13.85 -1.58
N ALA A 181 -3.40 14.86 -1.88
CA ALA A 181 -2.24 15.23 -1.08
C ALA A 181 -2.61 15.55 0.38
N GLU A 182 -3.68 16.33 0.60
CA GLU A 182 -4.13 16.68 1.95
C GLU A 182 -4.74 15.49 2.71
N LEU A 183 -5.44 14.59 2.02
CA LEU A 183 -5.93 13.34 2.63
C LEU A 183 -4.78 12.43 3.07
N LEU A 184 -3.73 12.30 2.25
CA LEU A 184 -2.51 11.55 2.63
C LEU A 184 -1.73 12.27 3.74
N ARG A 185 -1.70 13.61 3.75
CA ARG A 185 -1.13 14.38 4.87
C ARG A 185 -1.85 14.07 6.16
N ALA A 186 -3.18 14.02 6.17
CA ALA A 186 -3.96 13.64 7.35
C ALA A 186 -3.67 12.20 7.79
N LEU A 187 -3.53 11.26 6.85
CA LEU A 187 -3.18 9.87 7.14
C LEU A 187 -1.79 9.74 7.80
N TYR A 188 -0.80 10.50 7.32
CA TYR A 188 0.58 10.46 7.84
C TYR A 188 0.87 11.46 8.97
N ALA A 189 -0.09 12.33 9.33
CA ALA A 189 0.06 13.33 10.39
C ALA A 189 0.59 12.76 11.73
N PRO A 190 0.22 11.55 12.19
CA PRO A 190 0.77 10.98 13.41
C PRO A 190 2.30 10.84 13.44
N TYR A 191 2.95 10.72 12.27
CA TYR A 191 4.41 10.59 12.14
C TYR A 191 5.15 11.93 12.06
N ALA A 192 4.43 13.03 11.79
CA ALA A 192 4.96 14.37 11.53
C ALA A 192 4.89 15.30 12.75
N ARG A 193 4.76 14.76 13.98
CA ARG A 193 4.56 15.56 15.21
C ARG A 193 5.70 16.55 15.51
N SER A 194 6.94 16.22 15.15
CA SER A 194 8.11 17.07 15.43
C SER A 194 8.57 17.91 14.24
N ARG A 195 8.32 17.46 13.01
CA ARG A 195 8.59 18.16 11.75
C ARG A 195 7.76 17.54 10.64
N GLU A 196 7.45 18.34 9.62
CA GLU A 196 6.85 17.82 8.39
C GLU A 196 7.79 16.80 7.76
N LYS A 197 7.25 15.61 7.47
CA LYS A 197 8.00 14.49 6.87
C LYS A 197 7.49 14.15 5.48
N LEU A 198 6.31 14.64 5.11
CA LEU A 198 5.70 14.38 3.82
C LEU A 198 6.34 15.26 2.75
N ILE A 199 6.87 14.63 1.71
CA ILE A 199 7.34 15.30 0.50
C ILE A 199 6.37 14.95 -0.62
N VAL A 200 5.62 15.94 -1.07
CA VAL A 200 4.66 15.81 -2.17
C VAL A 200 5.35 16.22 -3.47
N MET A 201 5.23 15.39 -4.51
CA MET A 201 5.81 15.61 -5.83
C MET A 201 4.93 14.99 -6.92
N GLY A 202 5.34 15.11 -8.19
CA GLY A 202 4.65 14.44 -9.30
C GLY A 202 4.74 12.92 -9.18
N VAL A 203 3.73 12.22 -9.70
CA VAL A 203 3.61 10.75 -9.59
C VAL A 203 4.84 10.02 -10.11
N ARG A 204 5.27 10.35 -11.33
CA ARG A 204 6.46 9.77 -11.98
C ARG A 204 7.77 10.08 -11.23
N SER A 205 7.85 11.24 -10.57
CA SER A 205 9.00 11.60 -9.74
C SER A 205 9.07 10.74 -8.48
N ALA A 206 7.94 10.42 -7.86
CA ALA A 206 7.89 9.53 -6.71
C ALA A 206 8.29 8.09 -7.08
N GLU A 207 7.79 7.57 -8.21
CA GLU A 207 8.21 6.26 -8.75
C GLU A 207 9.73 6.21 -8.97
N MET A 208 10.30 7.23 -9.62
CA MET A 208 11.75 7.33 -9.87
C MET A 208 12.56 7.41 -8.56
N THR A 209 12.04 8.12 -7.55
CA THR A 209 12.75 8.33 -6.27
C THR A 209 13.11 7.02 -5.58
N LYS A 210 12.24 6.01 -5.66
CA LYS A 210 12.50 4.69 -5.08
C LYS A 210 13.70 4.01 -5.74
N TYR A 211 13.71 3.95 -7.08
CA TYR A 211 14.82 3.38 -7.83
C TYR A 211 16.12 4.15 -7.61
N ALA A 212 16.07 5.49 -7.68
CA ALA A 212 17.23 6.33 -7.48
C ALA A 212 17.87 6.13 -6.09
N ALA A 213 17.05 6.03 -5.04
CA ALA A 213 17.53 5.77 -3.68
C ALA A 213 18.20 4.41 -3.56
N ASN A 214 17.56 3.35 -4.05
CA ASN A 214 18.12 1.99 -3.98
C ASN A 214 19.41 1.87 -4.82
N CYS A 215 19.44 2.39 -6.05
CA CYS A 215 20.64 2.38 -6.89
C CYS A 215 21.81 3.13 -6.24
N MET A 216 21.55 4.27 -5.60
CA MET A 216 22.58 5.04 -4.90
C MET A 216 23.12 4.28 -3.68
N LEU A 217 22.26 3.57 -2.93
CA LEU A 217 22.69 2.75 -1.80
C LEU A 217 23.57 1.58 -2.25
N THR A 218 23.21 0.90 -3.35
CA THR A 218 24.02 -0.19 -3.93
C THR A 218 25.36 0.28 -4.48
N THR A 219 25.47 1.55 -4.89
CA THR A 219 26.71 2.13 -5.44
C THR A 219 27.76 2.43 -4.36
N LYS A 220 27.34 2.62 -3.10
CA LYS A 220 28.21 2.99 -1.97
C LYS A 220 28.88 1.76 -1.35
#